data_AF-A0A444RSL2-F1
#
_entry.id   AF-A0A444RSL2-F1
#
_cell.length_a   1.000
_cell.length_b   1.000
_cell.length_c   1.000
_cell.angle_alpha   90.00
_cell.angle_beta   90.00
_cell.angle_gamma   90.00
#
_symmetry.space_group_name_H-M   'P 1'
#
loop_
_entity.id
_entity.type
_entity.pdbx_description
1 polymer ?
#
loop_
_entity_poly.entity_id
_entity_poly.type
_entity_poly.pdbx_seq_one_letter_code
_entity_poly.pdbx_strand_id
1 'polypeptide(L)'
;MTSSVRDLHISPRLVDTEEGMGSFMTSIPSTSTLYLSLAGHDLGQHGELALVIVLVYPQMHIALLDVPELDGAVFTTPGRDGRTLRSVLEGGRNTKCFWDIRLNAEALWTLCGVGLDNVMDIQLLENVTRSGDRNYVQDLDWCVQRDLDVEPDELRLGLRARRVVARAAGSAAPFTERPMSPETVLDCVNRVFHLPALHALYDHHAEPDWPAWVRWESLRRALRVRSAGYDPRSSDTMVSPWSDIGDGGSWTFGDHVDATQYHWKTEAQEDTAASLAAAGDKSFEGEECRQ
;
A
#
# COMPACT_ATOMS: atom_id res chain seq x y z
N MET A 1 -5.50 -20.89 -15.26
CA MET A 1 -6.00 -21.71 -14.14
C MET A 1 -5.90 -20.86 -12.89
N THR A 2 -6.97 -20.17 -12.52
CA THR A 2 -7.07 -19.45 -11.24
C THR A 2 -7.68 -20.40 -10.23
N SER A 3 -6.96 -20.68 -9.16
CA SER A 3 -7.42 -21.57 -8.10
C SER A 3 -8.17 -20.77 -7.05
N SER A 4 -9.33 -21.28 -6.59
CA SER A 4 -10.09 -20.68 -5.49
C SER A 4 -9.27 -20.74 -4.18
N VAL A 5 -9.57 -19.84 -3.22
CA VAL A 5 -9.08 -19.96 -1.83
C VAL A 5 -9.34 -21.37 -1.28
N ARG A 6 -10.49 -21.97 -1.66
CA ARG A 6 -10.91 -23.32 -1.25
C ARG A 6 -10.06 -24.42 -1.87
N ASP A 7 -9.66 -24.26 -3.12
CA ASP A 7 -8.88 -25.28 -3.85
C ASP A 7 -7.43 -25.34 -3.33
N LEU A 8 -6.89 -24.17 -2.94
CA LEU A 8 -5.53 -24.06 -2.44
C LEU A 8 -5.39 -24.43 -0.95
N HIS A 9 -6.49 -24.75 -0.25
CA HIS A 9 -6.52 -25.01 1.20
C HIS A 9 -5.79 -23.92 2.01
N ILE A 10 -5.81 -22.67 1.54
CA ILE A 10 -5.12 -21.56 2.20
C ILE A 10 -5.92 -21.18 3.43
N SER A 11 -5.37 -21.51 4.59
CA SER A 11 -5.89 -21.09 5.88
C SER A 11 -5.07 -19.89 6.37
N PRO A 12 -5.68 -18.69 6.50
CA PRO A 12 -4.97 -17.54 7.05
C PRO A 12 -4.55 -17.82 8.50
N ARG A 13 -3.33 -17.42 8.86
CA ARG A 13 -2.80 -17.57 10.22
C ARG A 13 -2.93 -16.24 10.96
N LEU A 14 -3.66 -16.23 12.08
CA LEU A 14 -3.57 -15.14 13.05
C LEU A 14 -2.21 -15.19 13.76
N VAL A 15 -1.54 -14.06 13.86
CA VAL A 15 -0.26 -13.89 14.57
C VAL A 15 -0.45 -12.82 15.62
N ASP A 16 -0.56 -13.25 16.87
CA ASP A 16 -0.91 -12.46 18.06
C ASP A 16 0.11 -12.62 19.20
N THR A 17 1.24 -13.27 18.93
CA THR A 17 2.33 -13.48 19.88
C THR A 17 3.68 -13.17 19.25
N GLU A 18 4.65 -12.71 20.05
CA GLU A 18 6.02 -12.48 19.58
C GLU A 18 6.66 -13.75 18.99
N GLU A 19 6.43 -14.93 19.58
CA GLU A 19 6.92 -16.21 19.02
C GLU A 19 6.31 -16.49 17.64
N GLY A 20 5.00 -16.24 17.49
CA GLY A 20 4.30 -16.30 16.22
C GLY A 20 4.90 -15.33 15.20
N MET A 21 5.21 -14.10 15.64
CA MET A 21 5.79 -13.05 14.81
C MET A 21 7.23 -13.41 14.36
N GLY A 22 8.07 -13.90 15.26
CA GLY A 22 9.43 -14.37 14.92
C GLY A 22 9.39 -15.57 13.95
N SER A 23 8.43 -16.47 14.13
CA SER A 23 8.18 -17.57 13.20
C SER A 23 7.71 -17.07 11.82
N PHE A 24 6.80 -16.09 11.79
CA PHE A 24 6.34 -15.47 10.55
C PHE A 24 7.49 -14.77 9.82
N MET A 25 8.28 -13.94 10.49
CA MET A 25 9.44 -13.27 9.89
C MET A 25 10.45 -14.24 9.32
N THR A 26 10.73 -15.33 10.03
CA THR A 26 11.62 -16.41 9.54
C THR A 26 11.08 -17.08 8.27
N SER A 27 9.77 -17.08 8.07
CA SER A 27 9.13 -17.69 6.91
C SER A 27 9.17 -16.84 5.64
N ILE A 28 9.53 -15.55 5.73
CA ILE A 28 9.57 -14.62 4.59
C ILE A 28 10.91 -14.75 3.85
N PRO A 29 10.96 -15.30 2.63
CA PRO A 29 12.18 -15.31 1.83
C PRO A 29 12.63 -13.89 1.46
N SER A 30 13.93 -13.66 1.28
CA SER A 30 14.43 -12.35 0.83
C SER A 30 14.04 -11.99 -0.61
N THR A 31 13.57 -12.97 -1.39
CA THR A 31 13.17 -12.81 -2.80
C THR A 31 11.66 -12.86 -3.00
N SER A 32 10.86 -12.94 -1.93
CA SER A 32 9.40 -12.99 -2.06
C SER A 32 8.83 -11.62 -2.38
N THR A 33 7.69 -11.63 -3.08
CA THR A 33 6.80 -10.48 -3.18
C THR A 33 5.79 -10.56 -2.04
N LEU A 34 5.58 -9.43 -1.35
CA LEU A 34 4.59 -9.32 -0.29
C LEU A 34 3.39 -8.56 -0.81
N TYR A 35 2.20 -9.13 -0.70
CA TYR A 35 0.95 -8.45 -1.01
C TYR A 35 0.29 -8.04 0.31
N LEU A 36 0.03 -6.74 0.45
CA LEU A 36 -0.29 -6.13 1.74
C LEU A 36 -1.60 -5.35 1.70
N SER A 37 -2.29 -5.39 2.83
CA SER A 37 -3.38 -4.47 3.15
C SER A 37 -3.40 -4.25 4.66
N LEU A 38 -3.93 -3.11 5.08
CA LEU A 38 -4.18 -2.81 6.49
C LEU A 38 -5.68 -2.82 6.79
N ALA A 39 -6.01 -3.09 8.05
CA ALA A 39 -7.37 -3.05 8.56
C ALA A 39 -7.39 -2.34 9.93
N GLY A 40 -8.45 -1.59 10.19
CA GLY A 40 -8.57 -0.75 11.39
C GLY A 40 -9.76 0.19 11.30
N HIS A 41 -9.83 1.15 12.23
CA HIS A 41 -10.86 2.18 12.27
C HIS A 41 -10.26 3.53 11.90
N ASP A 42 -10.92 4.27 10.99
CA ASP A 42 -10.46 5.58 10.50
C ASP A 42 -8.97 5.63 10.11
N LEU A 43 -8.46 4.52 9.54
CA LEU A 43 -7.03 4.28 9.20
C LEU A 43 -6.30 5.49 8.62
N GLY A 44 -5.38 6.10 9.36
CA GLY A 44 -4.66 7.30 8.94
C GLY A 44 -4.21 8.10 10.16
N GLN A 45 -4.01 9.41 10.02
CA GLN A 45 -3.44 10.26 11.08
C GLN A 45 -4.15 10.19 12.45
N HIS A 46 -5.46 9.93 12.47
CA HIS A 46 -6.28 9.93 13.69
C HIS A 46 -6.98 8.60 13.97
N GLY A 47 -6.62 7.56 13.20
CA GLY A 47 -7.26 6.25 13.30
C GLY A 47 -6.53 5.28 14.22
N GLU A 48 -6.98 4.03 14.16
CA GLU A 48 -6.38 2.89 14.84
C GLU A 48 -6.06 1.80 13.83
N LEU A 49 -4.83 1.28 13.89
CA LEU A 49 -4.41 0.12 13.12
C LEU A 49 -4.70 -1.15 13.94
N ALA A 50 -5.56 -2.03 13.43
CA ALA A 50 -5.91 -3.28 14.10
C ALA A 50 -5.16 -4.48 13.51
N LEU A 51 -4.98 -4.51 12.18
CA LEU A 51 -4.36 -5.64 11.49
C LEU A 51 -3.41 -5.18 10.39
N VAL A 52 -2.28 -5.88 10.27
CA VAL A 52 -1.48 -5.93 9.04
C VAL A 52 -1.76 -7.28 8.37
N ILE A 53 -2.27 -7.24 7.13
CA ILE A 53 -2.60 -8.43 6.35
C ILE A 53 -1.47 -8.62 5.33
N VAL A 54 -0.83 -9.79 5.36
CA VAL A 54 0.31 -10.09 4.49
C VAL A 54 0.10 -11.41 3.79
N LEU A 55 0.15 -11.41 2.46
CA LEU A 55 0.34 -12.61 1.65
C LEU A 55 1.78 -12.69 1.16
N VAL A 56 2.46 -13.81 1.45
CA VAL A 56 3.83 -14.09 1.00
C VAL A 56 3.80 -14.92 -0.27
N TYR A 57 4.25 -14.36 -1.38
CA TYR A 57 4.29 -15.03 -2.70
C TYR A 57 5.72 -15.45 -3.06
N PRO A 58 5.94 -16.67 -3.62
CA PRO A 58 4.95 -17.59 -4.19
C PRO A 58 4.37 -18.63 -3.23
N GLN A 59 4.69 -18.57 -1.93
CA GLN A 59 4.23 -19.56 -0.94
C GLN A 59 2.71 -19.55 -0.74
N MET A 60 2.03 -18.45 -1.09
CA MET A 60 0.60 -18.25 -0.88
C MET A 60 0.19 -18.38 0.60
N HIS A 61 1.09 -18.02 1.51
CA HIS A 61 0.81 -17.97 2.94
C HIS A 61 0.21 -16.62 3.31
N ILE A 62 -0.92 -16.61 4.00
CA ILE A 62 -1.57 -15.40 4.49
C ILE A 62 -1.41 -15.33 6.01
N ALA A 63 -0.89 -14.21 6.49
CA ALA A 63 -0.81 -13.88 7.91
C ALA A 63 -1.68 -12.64 8.21
N LEU A 64 -2.45 -12.73 9.28
CA LEU A 64 -3.18 -11.62 9.89
C LEU A 64 -2.40 -11.25 11.16
N LEU A 65 -1.64 -10.16 11.12
CA LEU A 65 -0.81 -9.73 12.23
C LEU A 65 -1.62 -8.82 13.15
N ASP A 66 -1.83 -9.26 14.39
CA ASP A 66 -2.65 -8.63 15.39
C ASP A 66 -1.91 -7.46 16.05
N VAL A 67 -2.17 -6.24 15.60
CA VAL A 67 -1.38 -5.08 16.02
C VAL A 67 -1.59 -4.72 17.50
N PRO A 68 -2.84 -4.69 18.03
CA PRO A 68 -3.06 -4.45 19.45
C PRO A 68 -2.43 -5.48 20.37
N GLU A 69 -2.54 -6.79 20.05
CA GLU A 69 -1.97 -7.86 20.89
C GLU A 69 -0.43 -7.87 20.83
N LEU A 70 0.16 -7.49 19.69
CA LEU A 70 1.61 -7.46 19.53
C LEU A 70 2.27 -6.17 20.06
N ASP A 71 1.52 -5.13 20.41
CA ASP A 71 2.00 -3.85 20.98
C ASP A 71 3.36 -3.37 20.44
N GLY A 72 3.41 -3.03 19.15
CA GLY A 72 4.62 -2.58 18.46
C GLY A 72 5.61 -3.69 18.08
N ALA A 73 5.56 -4.85 18.74
CA ALA A 73 6.38 -6.03 18.41
C ALA A 73 6.12 -6.56 16.99
N VAL A 74 4.96 -6.23 16.40
CA VAL A 74 4.64 -6.51 14.99
C VAL A 74 5.68 -5.94 14.02
N PHE A 75 6.34 -4.82 14.35
CA PHE A 75 7.33 -4.17 13.50
C PHE A 75 8.78 -4.40 13.94
N THR A 76 9.00 -4.83 15.17
CA THR A 76 10.32 -4.92 15.80
C THR A 76 10.79 -6.34 16.11
N THR A 77 9.89 -7.33 16.14
CA THR A 77 10.27 -8.72 16.39
C THR A 77 11.11 -9.27 15.23
N PRO A 78 12.33 -9.76 15.47
CA PRO A 78 13.19 -10.30 14.43
C PRO A 78 12.87 -11.76 14.08
N GLY A 79 13.06 -12.12 12.82
CA GLY A 79 13.21 -13.52 12.40
C GLY A 79 14.61 -14.06 12.72
N ARG A 80 14.87 -15.32 12.36
CA ARG A 80 16.18 -15.97 12.56
C ARG A 80 17.35 -15.26 11.87
N ASP A 81 17.09 -14.52 10.81
CA ASP A 81 18.10 -13.76 10.06
C ASP A 81 18.24 -12.31 10.56
N GLY A 82 17.60 -11.96 11.67
CA GLY A 82 17.64 -10.64 12.28
C GLY A 82 16.76 -9.59 11.59
N ARG A 83 16.08 -9.92 10.48
CA ARG A 83 15.16 -8.98 9.82
C ARG A 83 13.87 -8.85 10.63
N THR A 84 13.39 -7.62 10.75
CA THR A 84 12.06 -7.28 11.29
C THR A 84 11.12 -6.89 10.16
N LEU A 85 9.80 -6.88 10.40
CA LEU A 85 8.84 -6.43 9.39
C LEU A 85 9.12 -5.00 8.95
N ARG A 86 9.50 -4.11 9.88
CA ARG A 86 9.92 -2.74 9.56
C ARG A 86 11.06 -2.73 8.54
N SER A 87 12.14 -3.48 8.80
CA SER A 87 13.30 -3.53 7.90
C SER A 87 12.96 -4.09 6.52
N VAL A 88 11.95 -4.96 6.43
CA VAL A 88 11.47 -5.53 5.16
C VAL A 88 10.61 -4.52 4.39
N LEU A 89 9.75 -3.78 5.08
CA LEU A 89 8.91 -2.74 4.49
C LEU A 89 9.74 -1.55 3.99
N GLU A 90 10.70 -1.10 4.79
CA GLU A 90 11.59 0.03 4.49
C GLU A 90 12.76 -0.33 3.55
N GLY A 91 13.02 -1.62 3.34
CA GLY A 91 14.14 -2.09 2.52
C GLY A 91 13.76 -2.49 1.10
N GLY A 92 14.67 -2.27 0.14
CA GLY A 92 14.43 -2.58 -1.28
C GLY A 92 14.46 -4.06 -1.68
N ARG A 93 14.74 -5.00 -0.78
CA ARG A 93 14.94 -6.43 -1.12
C ARG A 93 13.66 -7.15 -1.54
N ASN A 94 12.60 -6.98 -0.76
CA ASN A 94 11.28 -7.54 -1.05
C ASN A 94 10.46 -6.49 -1.78
N THR A 95 9.72 -6.88 -2.81
CA THR A 95 8.71 -6.00 -3.42
C THR A 95 7.45 -6.01 -2.56
N LYS A 96 6.90 -4.84 -2.25
CA LYS A 96 5.62 -4.73 -1.51
C LYS A 96 4.53 -4.22 -2.44
N CYS A 97 3.53 -5.05 -2.68
CA CYS A 97 2.42 -4.75 -3.56
C CYS A 97 1.18 -4.42 -2.73
N PHE A 98 0.50 -3.33 -3.08
CA PHE A 98 -0.80 -2.93 -2.54
C PHE A 98 -1.78 -2.81 -3.70
N TRP A 99 -3.08 -3.02 -3.47
CA TRP A 99 -4.07 -2.59 -4.47
C TRP A 99 -4.01 -1.08 -4.63
N ASP A 100 -4.19 -0.33 -3.54
CA ASP A 100 -4.05 1.12 -3.46
C ASP A 100 -3.19 1.46 -2.26
N ILE A 101 -2.04 2.09 -2.50
CA ILE A 101 -1.03 2.27 -1.47
C ILE A 101 -1.32 3.44 -0.52
N ARG A 102 -2.16 4.40 -0.90
CA ARG A 102 -2.25 5.72 -0.23
C ARG A 102 -2.60 5.64 1.24
N LEU A 103 -3.77 5.06 1.57
CA LEU A 103 -4.22 4.91 2.95
C LEU A 103 -3.32 3.97 3.77
N ASN A 104 -2.79 2.93 3.13
CA ASN A 104 -1.89 1.99 3.79
C ASN A 104 -0.56 2.67 4.17
N ALA A 105 0.01 3.47 3.28
CA ALA A 105 1.22 4.24 3.53
C ALA A 105 0.99 5.32 4.60
N GLU A 106 -0.13 6.03 4.56
CA GLU A 106 -0.49 7.02 5.59
C GLU A 106 -0.56 6.36 6.97
N ALA A 107 -1.29 5.25 7.11
CA ALA A 107 -1.43 4.56 8.38
C ALA A 107 -0.08 4.01 8.89
N LEU A 108 0.74 3.38 8.05
CA LEU A 108 2.07 2.90 8.44
C LEU A 108 2.97 4.04 8.91
N TRP A 109 2.94 5.18 8.22
CA TRP A 109 3.77 6.32 8.57
C TRP A 109 3.30 7.02 9.85
N THR A 110 2.03 7.39 9.91
CA THR A 110 1.48 8.24 10.97
C THR A 110 1.25 7.48 12.27
N LEU A 111 0.80 6.23 12.20
CA LEU A 111 0.48 5.41 13.38
C LEU A 111 1.69 4.59 13.88
N CYS A 112 2.62 4.24 12.98
CA CYS A 112 3.69 3.30 13.31
C CYS A 112 5.10 3.85 13.06
N GLY A 113 5.24 4.99 12.39
CA GLY A 113 6.55 5.54 12.00
C GLY A 113 7.32 4.63 11.03
N VAL A 114 6.60 3.82 10.24
CA VAL A 114 7.18 2.84 9.30
C VAL A 114 7.12 3.38 7.88
N GLY A 115 8.28 3.38 7.21
CA GLY A 115 8.40 3.74 5.80
C GLY A 115 8.12 2.59 4.83
N LEU A 116 8.07 2.92 3.55
CA LEU A 116 7.93 1.98 2.45
C LEU A 116 8.97 2.29 1.36
N ASP A 117 9.59 1.24 0.82
CA ASP A 117 10.49 1.29 -0.35
C ASP A 117 10.16 0.11 -1.29
N ASN A 118 10.64 0.10 -2.54
CA ASN A 118 10.38 -0.96 -3.54
C ASN A 118 8.91 -1.43 -3.53
N VAL A 119 8.01 -0.49 -3.81
CA VAL A 119 6.56 -0.68 -3.75
C VAL A 119 5.92 -0.70 -5.14
N MET A 120 4.80 -1.41 -5.24
CA MET A 120 3.95 -1.45 -6.43
C MET A 120 2.49 -1.22 -6.04
N ASP A 121 1.89 -0.18 -6.59
CA ASP A 121 0.46 0.12 -6.56
C ASP A 121 -0.20 -0.59 -7.76
N ILE A 122 -0.87 -1.72 -7.51
CA ILE A 122 -1.46 -2.56 -8.56
C ILE A 122 -2.64 -1.84 -9.24
N GLN A 123 -3.35 -0.95 -8.54
CA GLN A 123 -4.41 -0.15 -9.13
C GLN A 123 -3.87 0.82 -10.20
N LEU A 124 -2.66 1.35 -10.02
CA LEU A 124 -1.98 2.11 -11.07
C LEU A 124 -1.54 1.23 -12.24
N LEU A 125 -1.06 0.02 -11.96
CA LEU A 125 -0.69 -0.95 -13.00
C LEU A 125 -1.93 -1.39 -13.80
N GLU A 126 -3.07 -1.59 -13.15
CA GLU A 126 -4.34 -1.83 -13.82
C GLU A 126 -4.72 -0.66 -14.73
N ASN A 127 -4.62 0.58 -14.24
CA ASN A 127 -5.03 1.76 -14.98
C ASN A 127 -4.27 1.94 -16.31
N VAL A 128 -2.95 1.69 -16.31
CA VAL A 128 -2.12 1.82 -17.53
C VAL A 128 -2.38 0.71 -18.55
N THR A 129 -2.93 -0.43 -18.13
CA THR A 129 -3.27 -1.54 -19.05
C THR A 129 -4.62 -1.38 -19.74
N ARG A 130 -5.43 -0.37 -19.37
CA ARG A 130 -6.74 -0.15 -20.00
C ARG A 130 -6.58 0.43 -21.40
N SER A 131 -7.42 -0.04 -22.32
CA SER A 131 -7.55 0.50 -23.68
C SER A 131 -8.56 1.65 -23.80
N GLY A 132 -9.13 2.11 -22.69
CA GLY A 132 -10.19 3.13 -22.65
C GLY A 132 -9.93 4.15 -21.55
N ASP A 133 -10.98 4.66 -20.91
CA ASP A 133 -10.85 5.74 -19.92
C ASP A 133 -9.89 5.39 -18.77
N ARG A 134 -8.84 6.20 -18.67
CA ARG A 134 -7.80 6.14 -17.63
C ARG A 134 -7.99 7.22 -16.58
N ASN A 135 -8.93 8.15 -16.72
CA ASN A 135 -9.07 9.31 -15.82
C ASN A 135 -9.32 8.93 -14.36
N TYR A 136 -9.92 7.77 -14.10
CA TYR A 136 -10.25 7.32 -12.77
C TYR A 136 -9.68 5.93 -12.45
N VAL A 137 -9.25 5.76 -11.20
CA VAL A 137 -8.84 4.45 -10.68
C VAL A 137 -10.05 3.55 -10.37
N GLN A 138 -9.85 2.23 -10.28
CA GLN A 138 -10.92 1.25 -10.06
C GLN A 138 -10.82 0.56 -8.69
N ASP A 139 -11.96 0.07 -8.20
CA ASP A 139 -12.06 -0.72 -6.97
C ASP A 139 -11.59 -2.16 -7.19
N LEU A 140 -10.99 -2.76 -6.15
CA LEU A 140 -10.45 -4.12 -6.21
C LEU A 140 -11.52 -5.14 -6.60
N ASP A 141 -12.70 -5.09 -5.98
CA ASP A 141 -13.74 -6.11 -6.22
C ASP A 141 -14.23 -6.05 -7.67
N TRP A 142 -14.27 -4.85 -8.25
CA TRP A 142 -14.62 -4.67 -9.65
C TRP A 142 -13.60 -5.33 -10.57
N CYS A 143 -12.30 -5.11 -10.32
CA CYS A 143 -11.23 -5.71 -11.11
C CYS A 143 -11.14 -7.24 -10.92
N VAL A 144 -11.34 -7.74 -9.71
CA VAL A 144 -11.45 -9.20 -9.46
C VAL A 144 -12.59 -9.81 -10.27
N GLN A 145 -13.79 -9.20 -10.22
CA GLN A 145 -14.95 -9.69 -10.96
C GLN A 145 -14.77 -9.62 -12.48
N ARG A 146 -14.14 -8.54 -12.98
CA ARG A 146 -14.01 -8.27 -14.41
C ARG A 146 -12.89 -9.09 -15.06
N ASP A 147 -11.76 -9.20 -14.38
CA ASP A 147 -10.50 -9.64 -15.00
C ASP A 147 -10.05 -11.04 -14.59
N LEU A 148 -10.60 -11.58 -13.49
CA LEU A 148 -10.30 -12.93 -13.05
C LEU A 148 -11.51 -13.86 -13.25
N ASP A 149 -11.20 -15.11 -13.58
CA ASP A 149 -12.20 -16.19 -13.63
C ASP A 149 -12.43 -16.71 -12.21
N VAL A 150 -13.26 -15.98 -11.45
CA VAL A 150 -13.65 -16.32 -10.06
C VAL A 150 -15.08 -16.82 -10.06
N GLU A 151 -15.31 -17.93 -9.36
CA GLU A 151 -16.63 -18.53 -9.24
C GLU A 151 -17.67 -17.53 -8.69
N PRO A 152 -18.88 -17.45 -9.28
CA PRO A 152 -19.90 -16.48 -8.86
C PRO A 152 -20.27 -16.56 -7.38
N ASP A 153 -20.24 -17.75 -6.78
CA ASP A 153 -20.54 -17.93 -5.37
C ASP A 153 -19.40 -17.44 -4.45
N GLU A 154 -18.14 -17.51 -4.90
CA GLU A 154 -17.01 -16.93 -4.19
C GLU A 154 -17.08 -15.40 -4.18
N LEU A 155 -17.40 -14.78 -5.33
CA LEU A 155 -17.64 -13.34 -5.43
C LEU A 155 -18.80 -12.90 -4.52
N ARG A 156 -19.91 -13.65 -4.50
CA ARG A 156 -21.06 -13.36 -3.62
C ARG A 156 -20.68 -13.42 -2.14
N LEU A 157 -19.88 -14.41 -1.74
CA LEU A 157 -19.40 -14.54 -0.37
C LEU A 157 -18.45 -13.40 0.00
N GLY A 158 -17.52 -13.03 -0.89
CA GLY A 158 -16.63 -11.89 -0.69
C GLY A 158 -17.39 -10.57 -0.52
N LEU A 159 -18.35 -10.28 -1.40
CA LEU A 159 -19.21 -9.09 -1.28
C LEU A 159 -20.04 -9.10 0.01
N ARG A 160 -20.49 -10.28 0.46
CA ARG A 160 -21.20 -10.40 1.75
C ARG A 160 -20.27 -10.09 2.92
N ALA A 161 -19.06 -10.65 2.93
CA ALA A 161 -18.05 -10.39 3.95
C ALA A 161 -17.70 -8.89 4.03
N ARG A 162 -17.43 -8.26 2.89
CA ARG A 162 -17.17 -6.81 2.79
C ARG A 162 -18.32 -5.97 3.36
N ARG A 163 -19.58 -6.34 3.09
CA ARG A 163 -20.75 -5.65 3.66
C ARG A 163 -20.87 -5.81 5.18
N VAL A 164 -20.45 -6.94 5.74
CA VAL A 164 -20.44 -7.12 7.20
C VAL A 164 -19.44 -6.16 7.84
N VAL A 165 -18.21 -6.13 7.33
CA VAL A 165 -17.16 -5.22 7.80
C VAL A 165 -17.57 -3.76 7.60
N ALA A 166 -18.08 -3.39 6.42
CA ALA A 166 -18.49 -2.02 6.11
C ALA A 166 -19.64 -1.52 7.00
N ARG A 167 -20.58 -2.38 7.43
CA ARG A 167 -21.65 -1.98 8.37
C ARG A 167 -21.12 -1.68 9.77
N ALA A 168 -19.96 -2.21 10.10
CA ALA A 168 -19.26 -1.94 11.35
C ALA A 168 -18.18 -0.85 11.20
N ALA A 169 -18.12 -0.13 10.08
CA ALA A 169 -17.09 0.88 9.78
C ALA A 169 -16.96 1.99 10.83
N GLY A 170 -17.99 2.21 11.66
CA GLY A 170 -17.94 3.10 12.82
C GLY A 170 -17.16 2.56 14.03
N SER A 171 -16.47 1.42 13.89
CA SER A 171 -15.69 0.79 14.97
C SER A 171 -14.57 -0.09 14.41
N ALA A 172 -13.49 -0.27 15.18
CA ALA A 172 -12.46 -1.27 14.92
C ALA A 172 -12.90 -2.70 15.27
N ALA A 173 -14.07 -2.86 15.91
CA ALA A 173 -14.57 -4.12 16.46
C ALA A 173 -14.41 -5.35 15.55
N PRO A 174 -14.73 -5.30 14.24
CA PRO A 174 -14.55 -6.49 13.38
C PRO A 174 -13.11 -7.04 13.40
N PHE A 175 -12.14 -6.14 13.51
CA PHE A 175 -10.72 -6.46 13.43
C PHE A 175 -10.08 -6.70 14.81
N THR A 176 -10.72 -6.29 15.91
CA THR A 176 -10.21 -6.45 17.28
C THR A 176 -10.93 -7.51 18.10
N GLU A 177 -12.15 -7.92 17.71
CA GLU A 177 -12.87 -9.01 18.37
C GLU A 177 -12.13 -10.35 18.24
N ARG A 178 -12.05 -11.10 19.35
CA ARG A 178 -11.41 -12.43 19.40
C ARG A 178 -12.40 -13.48 19.94
N PRO A 179 -12.65 -14.57 19.20
CA PRO A 179 -12.17 -14.85 17.84
C PRO A 179 -12.82 -13.93 16.79
N MET A 180 -12.09 -13.61 15.70
CA MET A 180 -12.66 -12.87 14.57
C MET A 180 -13.78 -13.68 13.91
N SER A 181 -14.83 -12.99 13.45
CA SER A 181 -15.90 -13.63 12.69
C SER A 181 -15.38 -14.19 11.36
N PRO A 182 -15.94 -15.32 10.86
CA PRO A 182 -15.56 -15.89 9.57
C PRO A 182 -15.67 -14.89 8.41
N GLU A 183 -16.68 -14.01 8.44
CA GLU A 183 -16.84 -12.94 7.46
C GLU A 183 -15.71 -11.92 7.52
N THR A 184 -15.22 -11.55 8.71
CA THR A 184 -14.10 -10.60 8.82
C THR A 184 -12.80 -11.23 8.35
N VAL A 185 -12.56 -12.50 8.68
CA VAL A 185 -11.40 -13.24 8.17
C VAL A 185 -11.45 -13.31 6.63
N LEU A 186 -12.62 -13.58 6.04
CA LEU A 186 -12.79 -13.64 4.59
C LEU A 186 -12.56 -12.26 3.94
N ASP A 187 -13.09 -11.17 4.51
CA ASP A 187 -12.80 -9.82 4.03
C ASP A 187 -11.30 -9.53 4.03
N CYS A 188 -10.60 -9.88 5.11
CA CYS A 188 -9.15 -9.69 5.22
C CYS A 188 -8.39 -10.49 4.15
N VAL A 189 -8.73 -11.77 3.97
CA VAL A 189 -8.12 -12.63 2.95
C VAL A 189 -8.31 -12.06 1.55
N ASN A 190 -9.54 -11.64 1.21
CA ASN A 190 -9.87 -11.16 -0.13
C ASN A 190 -9.14 -9.87 -0.53
N ARG A 191 -8.71 -9.06 0.44
CA ARG A 191 -7.90 -7.85 0.19
C ARG A 191 -6.53 -8.14 -0.42
N VAL A 192 -5.97 -9.35 -0.21
CA VAL A 192 -4.62 -9.71 -0.68
C VAL A 192 -4.59 -10.93 -1.58
N PHE A 193 -5.56 -11.84 -1.45
CA PHE A 193 -5.53 -13.16 -2.09
C PHE A 193 -5.48 -13.11 -3.62
N HIS A 194 -6.26 -12.22 -4.24
CA HIS A 194 -6.31 -12.10 -5.70
C HIS A 194 -5.21 -11.20 -6.28
N LEU A 195 -4.48 -10.46 -5.44
CA LEU A 195 -3.47 -9.51 -5.91
C LEU A 195 -2.32 -10.14 -6.71
N PRO A 196 -1.80 -11.35 -6.39
CA PRO A 196 -0.81 -12.00 -7.25
C PRO A 196 -1.29 -12.26 -8.67
N ALA A 197 -2.54 -12.72 -8.84
CA ALA A 197 -3.11 -12.99 -10.15
C ALA A 197 -3.33 -11.70 -10.95
N LEU A 198 -3.89 -10.66 -10.30
CA LEU A 198 -4.06 -9.34 -10.92
C LEU A 198 -2.72 -8.71 -11.30
N HIS A 199 -1.74 -8.76 -10.40
CA HIS A 199 -0.39 -8.24 -10.67
C HIS A 199 0.24 -8.94 -11.88
N ALA A 200 0.21 -10.27 -11.93
CA ALA A 200 0.75 -11.01 -13.07
C ALA A 200 0.01 -10.69 -14.39
N LEU A 201 -1.32 -10.55 -14.34
CA LEU A 201 -2.14 -10.20 -15.51
C LEU A 201 -1.77 -8.81 -16.05
N TYR A 202 -1.73 -7.81 -15.18
CA TYR A 202 -1.46 -6.44 -15.62
C TYR A 202 0.00 -6.23 -15.99
N ASP A 203 0.94 -6.86 -15.29
CA ASP A 203 2.36 -6.83 -15.67
C ASP A 203 2.60 -7.45 -17.06
N HIS A 204 1.86 -8.53 -17.39
CA HIS A 204 1.91 -9.13 -18.71
C HIS A 204 1.34 -8.23 -19.82
N HIS A 205 0.32 -7.43 -19.52
CA HIS A 205 -0.36 -6.56 -20.48
C HIS A 205 0.23 -5.16 -20.59
N ALA A 206 1.02 -4.72 -19.62
CA ALA A 206 1.62 -3.41 -19.62
C ALA A 206 2.71 -3.31 -20.71
N GLU A 207 2.72 -2.20 -21.45
CA GLU A 207 3.84 -1.93 -22.37
C GLU A 207 5.15 -1.76 -21.58
N PRO A 208 6.33 -2.06 -22.16
CA PRO A 208 7.57 -2.27 -21.42
C PRO A 208 7.99 -1.16 -20.44
N ASP A 209 7.66 0.10 -20.74
CA ASP A 209 8.05 1.24 -19.90
C ASP A 209 7.10 1.49 -18.73
N TRP A 210 5.83 1.09 -18.84
CA TRP A 210 4.79 1.37 -17.84
C TRP A 210 5.08 0.79 -16.45
N PRO A 211 5.58 -0.45 -16.29
CA PRO A 211 5.92 -0.95 -14.97
C PRO A 211 6.95 -0.10 -14.23
N ALA A 212 7.89 0.54 -14.94
CA ALA A 212 8.85 1.45 -14.31
C ALA A 212 8.19 2.76 -13.86
N TRP A 213 7.33 3.33 -14.69
CA TRP A 213 6.50 4.50 -14.36
C TRP A 213 5.61 4.25 -13.15
N VAL A 214 4.92 3.11 -13.14
CA VAL A 214 4.04 2.72 -12.04
C VAL A 214 4.85 2.56 -10.76
N ARG A 215 6.02 1.92 -10.77
CA ARG A 215 6.89 1.83 -9.58
C ARG A 215 7.31 3.20 -9.04
N TRP A 216 7.66 4.12 -9.95
CA TRP A 216 8.03 5.49 -9.56
C TRP A 216 6.86 6.22 -8.88
N GLU A 217 5.67 6.21 -9.51
CA GLU A 217 4.49 6.87 -8.95
C GLU A 217 3.98 6.17 -7.70
N SER A 218 4.13 4.84 -7.59
CA SER A 218 3.83 4.07 -6.37
C SER A 218 4.67 4.56 -5.19
N LEU A 219 5.98 4.74 -5.40
CA LEU A 219 6.87 5.29 -4.38
C LEU A 219 6.53 6.75 -4.09
N ARG A 220 6.22 7.56 -5.11
CA ARG A 220 5.79 8.95 -4.91
C ARG A 220 4.54 9.04 -4.06
N ARG A 221 3.50 8.24 -4.33
CA ARG A 221 2.29 8.14 -3.50
C ARG A 221 2.60 7.75 -2.07
N ALA A 222 3.48 6.76 -1.86
CA ALA A 222 3.89 6.32 -0.53
C ALA A 222 4.66 7.39 0.25
N LEU A 223 5.42 8.26 -0.42
CA LEU A 223 6.16 9.35 0.21
C LEU A 223 5.31 10.61 0.42
N ARG A 224 4.31 10.86 -0.44
CA ARG A 224 3.46 12.06 -0.40
C ARG A 224 2.61 12.14 0.88
N VAL A 225 2.35 11.01 1.54
CA VAL A 225 1.67 10.96 2.85
C VAL A 225 2.41 11.72 3.96
N ARG A 226 3.67 12.10 3.73
CA ARG A 226 4.50 12.87 4.67
C ARG A 226 4.35 14.38 4.51
N SER A 227 3.70 14.84 3.43
CA SER A 227 3.50 16.26 3.16
C SER A 227 2.40 16.85 4.05
N ALA A 228 2.62 18.06 4.52
CA ALA A 228 1.61 18.79 5.29
C ALA A 228 0.34 19.01 4.45
N GLY A 229 -0.82 18.72 5.05
CA GLY A 229 -2.13 18.93 4.40
C GLY A 229 -2.50 17.91 3.33
N TYR A 230 -1.71 16.87 3.10
CA TYR A 230 -2.09 15.79 2.18
C TYR A 230 -3.18 14.91 2.80
N ASP A 231 -4.32 14.78 2.10
CA ASP A 231 -5.39 13.85 2.45
C ASP A 231 -5.49 12.73 1.39
N PRO A 232 -5.14 11.47 1.72
CA PRO A 232 -5.24 10.34 0.80
C PRO A 232 -6.69 9.97 0.43
N ARG A 233 -7.69 10.54 1.10
CA ARG A 233 -9.13 10.31 0.84
C ARG A 233 -9.75 11.38 -0.05
N SER A 234 -9.02 12.46 -0.36
CA SER A 234 -9.60 13.55 -1.14
C SER A 234 -10.02 13.05 -2.54
N SER A 235 -11.11 13.60 -3.07
CA SER A 235 -11.61 13.25 -4.41
C SER A 235 -10.56 13.47 -5.50
N ASP A 236 -9.69 14.45 -5.31
CA ASP A 236 -8.61 14.79 -6.25
C ASP A 236 -7.61 13.64 -6.38
N THR A 237 -7.46 12.82 -5.35
CA THR A 237 -6.60 11.64 -5.41
C THR A 237 -7.24 10.48 -6.20
N MET A 238 -8.55 10.49 -6.47
CA MET A 238 -9.20 9.46 -7.30
C MET A 238 -8.91 9.62 -8.79
N VAL A 239 -8.38 10.78 -9.19
CA VAL A 239 -7.90 11.02 -10.56
C VAL A 239 -6.62 10.22 -10.77
N SER A 240 -6.53 9.55 -11.92
CA SER A 240 -5.34 8.84 -12.31
C SER A 240 -4.18 9.82 -12.53
N PRO A 241 -2.96 9.51 -12.05
CA PRO A 241 -1.78 10.33 -12.32
C PRO A 241 -1.40 10.35 -13.81
N TRP A 242 -2.07 9.53 -14.63
CA TRP A 242 -1.85 9.43 -16.07
C TRP A 242 -2.87 10.22 -16.89
N SER A 243 -3.81 10.94 -16.28
CA SER A 243 -4.90 11.66 -16.99
C SER A 243 -4.39 12.64 -18.05
N ASP A 244 -3.22 13.23 -17.82
CA ASP A 244 -2.64 14.24 -18.70
C ASP A 244 -1.70 13.63 -19.76
N ILE A 245 -1.40 12.33 -19.64
CA ILE A 245 -0.63 11.56 -20.61
C ILE A 245 -1.62 11.09 -21.68
N GLY A 246 -1.96 11.97 -22.62
CA GLY A 246 -2.90 11.67 -23.70
C GLY A 246 -2.52 10.42 -24.51
N ASP A 247 -3.52 9.80 -25.15
CA ASP A 247 -3.48 8.50 -25.86
C ASP A 247 -2.49 8.37 -27.06
N GLY A 248 -1.49 9.25 -27.18
CA GLY A 248 -0.54 9.22 -28.30
C GLY A 248 0.74 10.05 -28.12
N GLY A 249 1.07 10.46 -26.91
CA GLY A 249 2.32 11.19 -26.65
C GLY A 249 3.51 10.23 -26.49
N SER A 250 4.52 10.35 -27.35
CA SER A 250 5.84 9.71 -27.23
C SER A 250 6.63 10.29 -26.05
N TRP A 251 6.10 10.18 -24.82
CA TRP A 251 6.78 10.62 -23.62
C TRP A 251 7.73 9.51 -23.15
N THR A 252 9.03 9.80 -23.11
CA THR A 252 10.00 8.84 -22.56
C THR A 252 10.11 8.99 -21.05
N PHE A 253 10.61 7.94 -20.36
CA PHE A 253 10.85 7.94 -18.91
C PHE A 253 11.60 9.19 -18.42
N GLY A 254 12.58 9.68 -19.20
CA GLY A 254 13.36 10.88 -18.85
C GLY A 254 12.54 12.18 -18.91
N ASP A 255 11.70 12.35 -19.93
CA ASP A 255 11.01 13.61 -20.20
C ASP A 255 10.01 13.99 -19.10
N HIS A 256 9.30 13.00 -18.54
CA HIS A 256 8.28 13.26 -17.51
C HIS A 256 8.82 13.15 -16.07
N VAL A 257 9.91 12.40 -15.82
CA VAL A 257 10.63 12.51 -14.53
C VAL A 257 11.25 13.89 -14.39
N ASP A 258 11.83 14.47 -15.45
CA ASP A 258 12.37 15.84 -15.39
C ASP A 258 11.27 16.90 -15.23
N ALA A 259 10.13 16.75 -15.92
CA ALA A 259 8.99 17.67 -15.80
C ALA A 259 8.35 17.62 -14.40
N THR A 260 8.14 16.43 -13.84
CA THR A 260 7.63 16.27 -12.47
C THR A 260 8.71 16.61 -11.43
N GLN A 261 10.00 16.43 -11.75
CA GLN A 261 11.10 16.92 -10.93
C GLN A 261 11.12 18.44 -10.83
N TYR A 262 10.90 19.11 -11.95
CA TYR A 262 10.76 20.55 -12.01
C TYR A 262 9.56 21.01 -11.18
N HIS A 263 8.39 20.41 -11.34
CA HIS A 263 7.21 20.79 -10.55
C HIS A 263 7.40 20.57 -9.04
N TRP A 264 7.91 19.42 -8.59
CA TRP A 264 8.13 19.22 -7.14
C TRP A 264 9.21 20.14 -6.57
N LYS A 265 10.30 20.42 -7.31
CA LYS A 265 11.34 21.35 -6.84
C LYS A 265 10.79 22.77 -6.74
N THR A 266 9.93 23.18 -7.67
CA THR A 266 9.37 24.54 -7.68
C THR A 266 8.35 24.72 -6.55
N GLU A 267 7.45 23.75 -6.34
CA GLU A 267 6.48 23.77 -5.23
C GLU A 267 7.17 23.65 -3.86
N ALA A 268 8.16 22.77 -3.71
CA ALA A 268 8.89 22.62 -2.45
C ALA A 268 9.77 23.85 -2.14
N GLN A 269 10.32 24.53 -3.15
CA GLN A 269 11.09 25.77 -2.92
C GLN A 269 10.19 26.96 -2.57
N GLU A 270 8.99 27.05 -3.13
CA GLU A 270 8.01 28.08 -2.76
C GLU A 270 7.52 27.91 -1.32
N ASP A 271 7.23 26.67 -0.89
CA ASP A 271 6.84 26.38 0.50
C ASP A 271 8.00 26.60 1.50
N THR A 272 9.24 26.26 1.11
CA THR A 272 10.40 26.49 1.99
C THR A 272 10.74 27.99 2.09
N ALA A 273 10.63 28.74 1.00
CA ALA A 273 10.86 30.19 1.00
C ALA A 273 9.76 30.94 1.76
N ALA A 274 8.50 30.52 1.64
CA ALA A 274 7.38 31.07 2.41
C ALA A 274 7.50 30.74 3.91
N SER A 275 7.94 29.54 4.26
CA SER A 275 8.17 29.13 5.66
C SER A 275 9.36 29.87 6.30
N LEU A 276 10.45 30.09 5.55
CA LEU A 276 11.61 30.88 6.00
C LEU A 276 11.31 32.39 6.12
N ALA A 277 10.41 32.92 5.29
CA ALA A 277 9.97 34.32 5.40
C ALA A 277 8.98 34.55 6.57
N ALA A 278 8.23 33.52 6.98
CA ALA A 278 7.30 33.59 8.11
C ALA A 278 7.99 33.43 9.47
N ALA A 279 9.15 32.76 9.52
CA ALA A 279 10.01 32.66 10.70
C ALA A 279 11.07 33.77 10.72
N GLY A 280 10.63 35.02 10.85
CA GLY A 280 11.54 36.15 10.98
C GLY A 280 12.27 36.16 12.32
N ASP A 281 13.58 35.92 12.30
CA ASP A 281 14.47 36.49 13.30
C ASP A 281 15.47 37.45 12.63
N LYS A 282 15.30 38.73 12.95
CA LYS A 282 16.22 39.80 12.62
C LYS A 282 17.31 39.82 13.69
N SER A 283 18.35 39.00 13.53
CA SER A 283 19.65 39.29 14.15
C SER A 283 20.73 38.35 13.62
N PHE A 284 21.45 38.79 12.59
CA PHE A 284 22.87 38.48 12.48
C PHE A 284 23.52 39.62 11.72
N GLU A 285 23.99 40.61 12.49
CA GLU A 285 24.92 41.62 12.00
C GLU A 285 26.19 40.89 11.56
N GLY A 286 26.56 41.11 10.30
CA GLY A 286 27.85 40.68 9.79
C GLY A 286 28.92 41.62 10.32
N GLU A 287 29.83 41.11 11.14
CA GLU A 287 31.14 41.69 11.35
C GLU A 287 32.16 40.61 11.73
N GLU A 288 33.26 40.62 10.98
CA GLU A 288 34.61 40.12 11.31
C GLU A 288 34.84 38.65 11.71
N CYS A 289 35.48 37.90 10.80
CA CYS A 289 36.94 37.72 10.93
C CYS A 289 37.57 37.18 9.64
N ARG A 290 38.46 38.00 9.07
CA ARG A 290 39.58 37.52 8.26
C ARG A 290 40.58 36.83 9.20
N GLN A 291 40.87 35.57 8.94
CA GLN A 291 42.23 35.01 8.80
C GLN A 291 42.14 33.60 8.25
#